data_AF-A0A662F6I3-F1
#
_entry.id   AF-A0A662F6I3-F1
#
_cell.length_a   1.000
_cell.length_b   1.000
_cell.length_c   1.000
_cell.angle_alpha   90.00
_cell.angle_beta   90.00
_cell.angle_gamma   90.00
#
_symmetry.space_group_name_H-M   'P 1'
#
loop_
_entity.id
_entity.type
_entity.pdbx_description
1 polymer ?
#
loop_
_entity_poly.entity_id
_entity_poly.type
_entity_poly.pdbx_seq_one_letter_code
_entity_poly.pdbx_strand_id
1 'polypeptide(L)'
;GELCIDVTEVSGTFASGEGLRVIVEGKDEVSGKYKTIYDSYDKTGGMITSPTTLWEPITDLAFRLLRVRWEISGTDPSFTFSVSMQAKA
;
A
#
# COMPACT_ATOMS: atom_id res chain seq x y z
N GLY A 1 -8.97 -1.29 13.01
CA GLY A 1 -9.59 -0.89 11.73
C GLY A 1 -9.06 -1.78 10.63
N GLU A 2 -9.62 -1.71 9.42
CA GLU A 2 -9.12 -2.45 8.26
C GLU A 2 -8.58 -1.47 7.22
N LEU A 3 -7.33 -1.69 6.82
CA LEU A 3 -6.69 -1.03 5.69
C LEU A 3 -7.02 -1.83 4.42
N CYS A 4 -7.41 -1.13 3.36
CA CYS A 4 -7.66 -1.70 2.05
C CYS A 4 -6.85 -0.95 1.00
N ILE A 5 -6.12 -1.69 0.17
CA ILE A 5 -5.53 -1.21 -1.07
C ILE A 5 -6.24 -1.90 -2.20
N ASP A 6 -6.86 -1.13 -3.09
CA ASP A 6 -7.63 -1.64 -4.21
C ASP A 6 -7.05 -1.11 -5.51
N VAL A 7 -6.53 -2.01 -6.35
CA VAL A 7 -5.93 -1.72 -7.65
C VAL A 7 -6.90 -2.23 -8.71
N THR A 8 -7.51 -1.32 -9.46
CA THR A 8 -8.61 -1.64 -10.38
C THR A 8 -8.16 -1.71 -11.83
N GLU A 9 -7.14 -0.94 -12.21
CA GLU A 9 -6.60 -0.93 -13.56
C GLU A 9 -5.07 -0.98 -13.52
N VAL A 10 -4.50 -1.82 -14.38
CA VAL A 10 -3.05 -1.96 -14.55
C VAL A 10 -2.76 -2.04 -16.04
N SER A 11 -1.79 -1.25 -16.52
CA SER A 11 -1.29 -1.31 -17.89
C SER A 11 0.20 -0.99 -17.96
N GLY A 12 0.82 -1.31 -19.09
CA GLY A 12 2.28 -1.30 -19.27
C GLY A 12 2.87 -2.69 -19.28
N THR A 13 4.20 -2.77 -19.25
CA THR A 13 4.94 -4.04 -19.27
C THR A 13 5.90 -4.10 -18.10
N PHE A 14 5.98 -5.24 -17.42
CA PHE A 14 6.73 -5.41 -16.17
C PHE A 14 7.68 -6.61 -16.26
N ALA A 15 8.97 -6.38 -16.05
CA ALA A 15 9.94 -7.43 -15.81
C ALA A 15 9.87 -7.94 -14.35
N SER A 16 10.65 -8.97 -14.04
CA SER A 16 10.76 -9.47 -12.66
C SER A 16 11.26 -8.36 -11.72
N GLY A 17 10.51 -8.09 -10.66
CA GLY A 17 10.81 -7.01 -9.72
C GLY A 17 10.27 -5.64 -10.12
N GLU A 18 9.50 -5.54 -11.21
CA GLU A 18 8.82 -4.30 -11.62
C GLU A 18 7.31 -4.34 -11.36
N GLY A 19 6.70 -3.17 -11.21
CA GLY A 19 5.26 -3.00 -11.01
C GLY A 19 4.95 -1.88 -10.03
N LEU A 20 3.85 -2.03 -9.29
CA LEU A 20 3.45 -1.14 -8.21
C LEU A 20 3.79 -1.75 -6.86
N ARG A 21 4.41 -0.96 -5.98
CA ARG A 21 4.48 -1.22 -4.55
C ARG A 21 3.83 -0.09 -3.78
N VAL A 22 2.97 -0.42 -2.83
CA VAL A 22 2.29 0.54 -1.95
C VAL A 22 2.74 0.29 -0.52
N ILE A 23 3.25 1.32 0.13
CA ILE A 23 3.73 1.30 1.50
C ILE A 23 2.87 2.27 2.31
N VAL A 24 2.30 1.79 3.40
CA VAL A 24 1.55 2.62 4.34
C VAL A 24 2.33 2.74 5.64
N GLU A 25 2.47 3.97 6.10
CA GLU A 25 3.23 4.31 7.30
C GLU A 25 2.36 5.08 8.29
N GLY A 26 2.43 4.71 9.55
CA GLY A 26 1.82 5.46 10.66
C GLY A 26 2.83 6.40 11.31
N LYS A 27 2.41 7.63 11.64
CA LYS A 27 3.23 8.55 12.44
C LYS A 27 3.02 8.30 13.92
N ASP A 28 4.05 7.84 14.61
CA ASP A 28 4.07 7.68 16.05
C ASP A 28 3.93 9.05 16.74
N GLU A 29 2.93 9.20 17.61
CA GLU A 29 2.61 10.50 18.21
C GLU A 29 3.66 10.96 19.23
N VAL A 30 4.36 10.03 19.87
CA VAL A 30 5.35 10.33 20.93
C VAL A 30 6.67 10.79 20.33
N SER A 31 7.19 10.04 19.36
CA SER A 31 8.48 10.28 18.72
C SER A 31 8.38 11.16 17.46
N GLY A 32 7.18 11.29 16.89
CA GLY A 32 6.94 11.98 15.62
C GLY A 32 7.49 11.24 14.39
N LYS A 33 8.07 10.05 14.55
CA LYS A 33 8.66 9.26 13.47
C LYS A 33 7.59 8.46 12.73
N TYR A 34 7.81 8.24 11.43
CA TYR A 34 6.99 7.34 10.64
C TYR A 34 7.50 5.91 10.76
N LYS A 35 6.59 4.95 10.92
CA LYS A 35 6.88 3.52 10.91
C LYS A 35 5.99 2.83 9.88
N THR A 36 6.57 1.92 9.10
CA THR A 36 5.81 1.07 8.18
C THR A 36 4.81 0.22 8.96
N ILE A 37 3.55 0.32 8.57
CA ILE A 37 2.45 -0.51 9.09
C ILE A 37 1.99 -1.55 8.05
N TYR A 38 2.23 -1.26 6.77
CA TYR A 38 1.91 -2.16 5.68
C TYR A 38 2.86 -1.95 4.51
N ASP A 39 3.24 -3.05 3.86
CA ASP A 39 3.98 -3.06 2.61
C ASP A 39 3.34 -4.09 1.68
N SER A 40 2.88 -3.66 0.51
CA SER A 40 2.23 -4.57 -0.44
C SER A 40 3.21 -5.64 -0.89
N TYR A 41 4.49 -5.32 -1.04
CA TYR A 41 5.50 -6.26 -1.52
C TYR A 41 5.62 -7.48 -0.60
N ASP A 42 5.67 -7.24 0.71
CA ASP A 42 5.75 -8.31 1.71
C ASP A 42 4.45 -9.15 1.72
N LYS A 43 3.30 -8.51 1.47
CA LYS A 43 1.99 -9.18 1.46
C LYS A 43 1.78 -10.07 0.24
N THR A 44 2.17 -9.60 -0.95
CA THR A 44 1.98 -10.32 -2.23
C THR A 44 3.19 -11.17 -2.61
N GLY A 45 4.33 -11.03 -1.92
CA GLY A 45 5.58 -11.68 -2.27
C GLY A 45 6.28 -11.06 -3.49
N GLY A 46 5.92 -9.83 -3.87
CA GLY A 46 6.42 -9.17 -5.07
C GLY A 46 5.65 -7.90 -5.43
N MET A 47 5.99 -7.28 -6.56
CA MET A 47 5.30 -6.10 -7.08
C MET A 47 3.90 -6.45 -7.59
N ILE A 48 2.96 -5.51 -7.50
CA ILE A 48 1.63 -5.63 -8.08
C ILE A 48 1.72 -5.36 -9.59
N THR A 49 1.32 -6.32 -10.41
CA THR A 49 1.35 -6.24 -11.89
C THR A 49 0.00 -6.55 -12.53
N SER A 50 -1.03 -6.77 -11.72
CA SER A 50 -2.41 -7.02 -12.14
C SER A 50 -3.40 -6.43 -11.12
N PRO A 51 -4.67 -6.21 -11.50
CA PRO A 51 -5.70 -5.77 -10.56
C PRO A 51 -5.80 -6.70 -9.35
N THR A 52 -5.91 -6.12 -8.16
CA THR A 52 -5.94 -6.86 -6.89
C THR A 52 -6.52 -6.00 -5.77
N THR A 53 -7.06 -6.66 -4.75
CA THR A 53 -7.53 -6.01 -3.52
C THR A 53 -6.85 -6.64 -2.32
N LEU A 54 -6.19 -5.83 -1.50
CA LEU A 54 -5.39 -6.27 -0.37
C LEU A 54 -5.96 -5.69 0.92
N TRP A 55 -6.28 -6.57 1.87
CA TRP A 55 -6.81 -6.22 3.17
C TRP A 55 -5.80 -6.51 4.28
N GLU A 56 -5.63 -5.55 5.19
CA GLU A 56 -4.80 -5.71 6.39
C GLU A 56 -5.52 -5.20 7.65
N PRO A 57 -5.64 -6.03 8.70
CA PRO A 57 -6.11 -5.55 9.98
C PRO A 57 -5.07 -4.63 10.63
N ILE A 58 -5.47 -3.40 10.96
CA ILE A 58 -4.67 -2.48 11.77
C ILE A 58 -5.20 -2.51 13.20
N THR A 59 -4.49 -3.24 14.06
CA THR A 59 -4.84 -3.42 15.48
C THR A 59 -4.32 -2.29 16.37
N ASP A 60 -3.18 -1.71 16.01
CA ASP A 60 -2.55 -0.64 16.80
C ASP A 60 -2.88 0.72 16.18
N LEU A 61 -4.07 1.23 16.50
CA LEU A 61 -4.52 2.60 16.16
C LEU A 61 -3.80 3.66 17.01
N ALA A 62 -2.48 3.53 17.21
CA ALA A 62 -1.65 4.53 17.88
C ALA A 62 -1.27 5.70 16.95
N PHE A 63 -1.74 5.70 15.71
CA PHE A 63 -1.35 6.64 14.68
C PHE A 63 -2.53 7.53 14.28
N ARG A 64 -2.40 8.83 14.51
CA ARG A 64 -3.38 9.83 14.07
C ARG A 64 -3.18 10.28 12.62
N LEU A 65 -1.98 10.08 12.09
CA LEU A 65 -1.60 10.44 10.72
C LEU A 65 -1.07 9.21 10.00
N LEU A 66 -1.58 8.99 8.79
CA LEU A 66 -1.07 8.01 7.85
C LEU A 66 -0.36 8.71 6.69
N ARG A 67 0.71 8.09 6.22
CA ARG A 67 1.38 8.45 4.97
C ARG A 67 1.33 7.24 4.06
N VAL A 68 0.87 7.45 2.84
CA VAL A 68 0.94 6.46 1.76
C VAL A 68 2.10 6.86 0.86
N ARG A 69 3.00 5.92 0.60
CA ARG A 69 4.05 6.02 -0.42
C ARG A 69 3.85 4.93 -1.44
N TRP A 70 4.24 5.20 -2.67
CA TRP A 70 4.22 4.20 -3.72
C TRP A 70 5.47 4.28 -4.57
N GLU A 71 5.87 3.12 -5.11
CA GLU A 71 6.94 2.97 -6.08
C GLU A 71 6.33 2.35 -7.33
N ILE A 72 6.65 2.90 -8.50
CA ILE A 72 6.18 2.45 -9.80
C ILE A 72 7.39 2.22 -10.69
N SER A 73 7.45 1.07 -11.34
CA SER A 73 8.48 0.72 -12.33
C SER A 73 7.88 -0.15 -13.45
N GLY A 74 8.58 -0.21 -14.57
CA GLY A 74 8.14 -0.89 -15.80
C GLY A 74 8.30 -0.03 -17.04
N THR A 75 7.88 -0.56 -18.19
CA THR A 75 7.79 0.18 -19.46
C THR A 75 6.36 0.69 -19.64
N ASP A 76 6.21 2.00 -19.77
CA ASP A 76 4.94 2.74 -19.81
C ASP A 76 3.93 2.30 -18.72
N PRO A 77 4.35 2.24 -17.44
CA PRO A 77 3.50 1.72 -16.38
C PRO A 77 2.37 2.71 -16.04
N SER A 78 1.15 2.20 -15.90
CA SER A 78 0.01 2.98 -15.41
C SER A 78 -0.87 2.12 -14.50
N PHE A 79 -1.30 2.73 -13.38
CA PHE A 79 -2.07 2.08 -12.33
C PHE A 79 -3.18 3.00 -11.86
N THR A 80 -4.39 2.47 -11.72
CA THR A 80 -5.49 3.09 -10.98
C THR A 80 -5.62 2.34 -9.66
N PHE A 81 -5.38 3.02 -8.54
CA PHE A 81 -5.51 2.42 -7.22
C PHE A 81 -6.04 3.40 -6.18
N SER A 82 -6.64 2.83 -5.13
CA SER A 82 -7.08 3.56 -3.94
C SER A 82 -6.51 2.93 -2.69
N VAL A 83 -6.31 3.76 -1.66
CA VAL A 83 -5.97 3.32 -0.31
C VAL A 83 -7.03 3.87 0.62
N SER A 84 -7.73 2.99 1.32
CA SER A 84 -8.80 3.34 2.25
C SER A 84 -8.62 2.64 3.58
N MET A 85 -9.16 3.24 4.64
CA MET A 85 -9.13 2.65 5.97
C MET A 85 -10.49 2.82 6.63
N GLN A 86 -11.00 1.73 7.21
CA GLN A 86 -12.25 1.75 7.99
C GLN A 86 -11.91 1.48 9.46
N ALA A 87 -12.23 2.42 10.35
CA ALA A 87 -12.22 2.13 11.78
C ALA A 87 -13.41 1.21 12.08
N LYS A 88 -13.18 0.15 12.86
CA LYS A 88 -14.29 -0.62 13.43
C LYS A 88 -14.89 0.27 14.51
N ALA A 89 -16.13 0.72 14.30
CA ALA A 89 -16.92 1.47 15.28
C ALA A 89 -17.13 0.64 16.56
#